data_AF-A0A1A8FYC4-F1
#
_entry.id   AF-A0A1A8FYC4-F1
#
_cell.length_a   1.000
_cell.length_b   1.000
_cell.length_c   1.000
_cell.angle_alpha   90.00
_cell.angle_beta   90.00
_cell.angle_gamma   90.00
#
_symmetry.space_group_name_H-M   'P 1'
#
loop_
_entity.id
_entity.type
_entity.pdbx_description
1 polymer ?
#
loop_
_entity_poly.entity_id
_entity_poly.type
_entity_poly.pdbx_seq_one_letter_code
_entity_poly.pdbx_strand_id
1 'polypeptide(L)'
;VELDEISQLLDVSKEQYNEILSIVQRHTDETVKWLSDKAAEYSWVAHAVSNSSTHQNIFHITTVAPGSRDEPNMSATETRVEVTVLNSPPLILTLPGELDLQDPAFIRYITQEALEKYKEMVRTEDN
;
A
#
# COMPACT_ATOMS: atom_id res chain seq x y z
N VAL A 1 -24.77 -46.79 -36.70
CA VAL A 1 -23.34 -46.48 -36.85
C VAL A 1 -23.19 -44.96 -36.89
N GLU A 2 -23.69 -44.25 -37.90
CA GLU A 2 -23.55 -42.77 -37.95
C GLU A 2 -24.15 -42.00 -36.75
N LEU A 3 -25.36 -42.35 -36.29
CA LEU A 3 -25.96 -41.70 -35.12
C LEU A 3 -25.15 -41.91 -33.83
N ASP A 4 -24.47 -43.04 -33.71
CA ASP A 4 -23.64 -43.38 -32.55
C ASP A 4 -22.33 -42.57 -32.57
N GLU A 5 -21.70 -42.45 -33.74
CA GLU A 5 -20.51 -41.61 -33.95
C GLU A 5 -20.82 -40.13 -33.70
N ILE A 6 -21.97 -39.64 -34.14
CA ILE A 6 -22.43 -38.26 -33.89
C ILE A 6 -22.65 -38.03 -32.39
N SER A 7 -23.26 -38.99 -31.68
CA SER A 7 -23.43 -38.91 -30.23
C SER A 7 -22.09 -38.88 -29.48
N GLN A 8 -21.13 -39.73 -29.86
CA GLN A 8 -19.79 -39.74 -29.26
C GLN A 8 -19.06 -38.41 -29.48
N LEU A 9 -19.10 -37.87 -30.70
CA LEU A 9 -18.50 -36.57 -31.02
C LEU A 9 -19.13 -35.43 -30.20
N LEU A 10 -20.45 -35.45 -30.04
CA LEU A 10 -21.16 -34.46 -29.23
C LEU A 10 -20.71 -34.53 -27.77
N ASP A 11 -20.55 -35.73 -27.22
CA ASP A 11 -20.15 -35.89 -25.82
C ASP A 11 -18.69 -35.48 -25.59
N VAL A 12 -17.77 -35.83 -26.49
CA VAL A 12 -16.37 -35.35 -26.46
C VAL A 12 -16.33 -33.82 -26.59
N SER A 13 -17.13 -33.24 -27.47
CA SER A 13 -17.20 -31.78 -27.66
C SER A 13 -17.70 -31.06 -26.40
N LYS A 14 -18.68 -31.63 -25.68
CA LYS A 14 -19.14 -31.07 -24.40
C LYS A 14 -18.06 -31.13 -23.33
N GLU A 15 -17.33 -32.24 -23.25
CA GLU A 15 -16.23 -32.41 -22.28
C GLU A 15 -15.13 -31.38 -22.54
N GLN A 16 -14.71 -31.22 -23.80
CA GLN A 16 -13.74 -30.20 -24.21
C GLN A 16 -14.23 -28.77 -23.92
N TYR A 17 -15.50 -28.48 -24.19
CA TYR A 17 -16.09 -27.18 -23.87
C TYR A 17 -16.02 -26.89 -22.36
N ASN A 18 -16.38 -27.86 -21.53
CA ASN A 18 -16.35 -27.72 -20.08
C ASN A 18 -14.92 -27.56 -19.55
N GLU A 19 -13.94 -28.26 -20.13
CA GLU A 19 -12.53 -28.10 -19.80
C GLU A 19 -12.07 -26.66 -20.09
N ILE A 20 -12.32 -26.16 -21.30
CA ILE A 20 -11.97 -24.78 -21.68
C ILE A 20 -12.68 -23.77 -20.77
N LEU A 21 -13.97 -23.97 -20.53
CA LEU A 21 -14.75 -23.10 -19.65
C LEU A 21 -14.15 -23.04 -18.24
N SER A 22 -13.73 -24.19 -17.69
CA SER A 22 -13.11 -24.24 -16.35
C SER A 22 -11.79 -23.47 -16.30
N ILE A 23 -10.99 -23.54 -17.36
CA ILE A 23 -9.72 -22.81 -17.49
C ILE A 23 -10.00 -21.30 -17.54
N VAL A 24 -10.98 -20.88 -18.36
CA VAL A 24 -11.35 -19.46 -18.51
C VAL A 24 -11.88 -18.91 -17.19
N GLN A 25 -12.77 -19.65 -16.50
CA GLN A 25 -13.31 -19.24 -15.21
C GLN A 25 -12.20 -19.07 -14.17
N ARG A 26 -11.34 -20.08 -14.01
CA ARG A 26 -10.21 -20.02 -13.06
C ARG A 26 -9.31 -18.82 -13.33
N HIS A 27 -8.91 -18.59 -14.58
CA HIS A 27 -8.05 -17.46 -14.90
C HIS A 27 -8.75 -16.10 -14.76
N THR A 28 -10.07 -16.05 -14.96
CA THR A 28 -10.87 -14.85 -14.68
C THR A 28 -10.85 -14.54 -13.19
N ASP A 29 -11.11 -15.54 -12.34
CA ASP A 29 -11.09 -15.37 -10.87
C ASP A 29 -9.69 -14.95 -10.37
N GLU A 30 -8.63 -15.59 -10.88
CA GLU A 30 -7.25 -15.21 -10.60
C GLU A 30 -6.96 -13.75 -11.00
N THR A 31 -7.44 -13.32 -12.17
CA THR A 31 -7.24 -11.96 -12.68
C THR A 31 -8.01 -10.93 -11.85
N VAL A 32 -9.26 -11.22 -11.49
CA VAL A 32 -10.08 -10.35 -10.64
C VAL A 32 -9.40 -10.18 -9.28
N LYS A 33 -8.97 -11.28 -8.66
CA LYS A 33 -8.24 -11.23 -7.40
C LYS A 33 -6.97 -10.38 -7.50
N TRP A 34 -6.16 -10.62 -8.53
CA TRP A 34 -4.93 -9.85 -8.74
C TRP A 34 -5.21 -8.35 -8.90
N LEU A 35 -6.25 -7.99 -9.65
CA LEU A 35 -6.63 -6.59 -9.83
C LEU A 35 -7.11 -5.95 -8.53
N SER A 36 -7.91 -6.68 -7.74
CA SER A 36 -8.36 -6.24 -6.42
C SER A 36 -7.19 -6.03 -5.45
N ASP A 37 -6.25 -6.97 -5.40
CA ASP A 37 -5.04 -6.87 -4.56
C ASP A 37 -4.21 -5.63 -4.94
N LYS A 38 -4.08 -5.35 -6.25
CA LYS A 38 -3.37 -4.16 -6.74
C LYS A 38 -4.13 -2.87 -6.47
N ALA A 39 -5.45 -2.85 -6.61
CA ALA A 39 -6.26 -1.69 -6.26
C ALA A 39 -6.10 -1.34 -4.78
N ALA A 40 -6.10 -2.35 -3.90
CA ALA A 40 -5.86 -2.17 -2.47
C ALA A 40 -4.42 -1.73 -2.14
N GLU A 41 -3.42 -2.23 -2.85
CA GLU A 41 -2.01 -1.84 -2.67
C GLU A 41 -1.78 -0.34 -2.98
N TYR A 42 -2.47 0.18 -4.00
CA TYR A 42 -2.25 1.53 -4.52
C TYR A 42 -3.39 2.52 -4.22
N SER A 43 -4.39 2.16 -3.40
CA SER A 43 -5.52 3.04 -3.06
C SER A 43 -5.07 4.40 -2.50
N TRP A 44 -3.99 4.40 -1.71
CA TRP A 44 -3.37 5.62 -1.15
C TRP A 44 -2.97 6.66 -2.19
N VAL A 45 -2.65 6.24 -3.42
CA VAL A 45 -2.30 7.18 -4.52
C VAL A 45 -3.52 8.00 -4.94
N ALA A 46 -4.70 7.39 -4.96
CA ALA A 46 -5.94 8.09 -5.28
C ALA A 46 -6.28 9.13 -4.20
N HIS A 47 -6.09 8.78 -2.92
CA HIS A 47 -6.28 9.70 -1.79
C HIS A 47 -5.31 10.88 -1.85
N ALA A 48 -4.06 10.63 -2.24
CA ALA A 48 -3.06 11.69 -2.36
C ALA A 48 -3.44 12.75 -3.41
N VAL A 49 -4.10 12.35 -4.50
CA VAL A 49 -4.44 13.24 -5.64
C VAL A 49 -5.82 13.90 -5.49
N SER A 50 -6.77 13.24 -4.83
CA SER A 50 -8.16 13.74 -4.73
C SER A 50 -8.29 15.02 -3.89
N ASN A 51 -7.42 15.19 -2.90
CA ASN A 51 -7.43 16.32 -1.96
C ASN A 51 -6.31 17.35 -2.21
N SER A 52 -5.52 17.21 -3.27
CA SER A 52 -4.37 18.08 -3.56
C SER A 52 -4.74 19.38 -4.29
N SER A 53 -5.84 20.03 -3.93
CA SER A 53 -6.25 21.32 -4.51
C SER A 53 -5.28 22.47 -4.18
N THR A 54 -4.30 22.23 -3.30
CA THR A 54 -3.24 23.18 -2.96
C THR A 54 -1.87 22.54 -3.18
N HIS A 55 -1.06 23.17 -4.03
CA HIS A 55 0.31 22.74 -4.36
C HIS A 55 1.30 23.05 -3.23
N GLN A 56 1.00 22.64 -1.99
CA GLN A 56 1.87 22.98 -0.86
C GLN A 56 2.39 21.73 -0.16
N ASN A 57 3.61 21.37 -0.58
CA ASN A 57 4.54 20.46 0.07
C ASN A 57 4.20 18.96 0.01
N ILE A 58 4.82 18.27 -0.97
CA ILE A 58 4.85 16.81 -1.05
C ILE A 58 5.45 16.19 0.21
N PHE A 59 6.44 16.86 0.81
CA PHE A 59 7.11 16.43 2.03
C PHE A 59 7.76 17.64 2.72
N HIS A 60 7.54 17.81 4.02
CA HIS A 60 8.13 18.89 4.81
C HIS A 60 8.40 18.42 6.24
N ILE A 61 9.62 18.64 6.74
CA ILE A 61 9.97 18.39 8.14
C ILE A 61 9.77 19.70 8.91
N THR A 62 8.89 19.68 9.90
CA THR A 62 8.52 20.87 10.68
C THR A 62 9.35 20.98 11.95
N THR A 63 9.52 19.87 12.67
CA THR A 63 10.20 19.86 13.97
C THR A 63 11.08 18.61 14.10
N VAL A 64 12.28 18.77 14.66
CA VAL A 64 13.15 17.66 15.08
C VAL A 64 13.54 17.90 16.54
N ALA A 65 13.10 17.02 17.43
CA ALA A 65 13.34 17.12 18.87
C ALA A 65 14.01 15.82 19.37
N PRO A 66 15.29 15.86 19.78
CA PRO A 66 15.91 14.72 20.46
C PRO A 66 15.20 14.49 21.81
N GLY A 67 14.99 13.23 22.17
CA GLY A 67 14.31 12.82 23.38
C GLY A 67 14.98 13.40 24.62
N SER A 68 14.23 14.17 25.41
CA SER A 68 14.69 14.68 26.69
C SER A 68 14.41 13.66 27.79
N ARG A 69 15.28 13.63 28.82
CA ARG A 69 15.15 12.74 29.99
C ARG A 69 13.93 13.06 30.88
N ASP A 70 13.17 14.11 30.54
CA ASP A 70 12.05 14.64 31.32
C ASP A 70 10.68 14.09 30.85
N GLU A 71 10.60 13.37 29.72
CA GLU A 71 9.39 12.65 29.33
C GLU A 71 9.36 11.24 29.92
N PRO A 72 8.31 10.86 30.68
CA PRO A 72 8.30 9.64 31.48
C PRO A 72 8.30 8.32 30.69
N ASN A 73 8.18 8.38 29.35
CA ASN A 73 8.10 7.20 28.47
C ASN A 73 9.09 7.23 27.29
N MET A 74 9.98 8.23 27.19
CA MET A 74 10.95 8.34 26.11
C MET A 74 12.31 7.84 26.56
N SER A 75 12.91 6.94 25.78
CA SER A 75 14.34 6.64 25.97
C SER A 75 15.14 7.89 25.60
N ALA A 76 16.25 8.15 26.32
CA ALA A 76 17.17 9.27 26.00
C ALA A 76 17.85 9.13 24.61
N THR A 77 17.51 8.06 23.90
CA THR A 77 18.03 7.61 22.62
C THR A 77 16.93 7.59 21.56
N GLU A 78 15.83 8.32 21.70
CA GLU A 78 14.81 8.46 20.64
C GLU A 78 14.76 9.90 20.12
N THR A 79 14.47 10.10 18.84
CA THR A 79 14.26 11.43 18.25
C THR A 79 12.85 11.54 17.72
N ARG A 80 12.11 12.57 18.14
CA ARG A 80 10.80 12.89 17.59
C ARG A 80 10.94 13.80 16.39
N VAL A 81 10.28 13.44 15.30
CA VAL A 81 10.22 14.25 14.09
C VAL A 81 8.77 14.47 13.70
N GLU A 82 8.40 15.73 13.56
CA GLU A 82 7.12 16.13 13.00
C GLU A 82 7.29 16.38 11.50
N VAL A 83 6.48 15.71 10.69
CA VAL A 83 6.56 15.72 9.23
C VAL A 83 5.19 15.84 8.61
N THR A 84 5.07 16.65 7.56
CA THR A 84 3.89 16.70 6.69
C THR A 84 4.23 15.97 5.40
N VAL A 85 3.36 15.07 4.95
CA VAL A 85 3.54 14.30 3.71
C VAL A 85 2.25 14.32 2.88
N LEU A 86 2.38 14.66 1.60
CA LEU A 86 1.26 14.75 0.66
C LEU A 86 0.13 15.63 1.20
N ASN A 87 -1.07 15.09 1.34
CA ASN A 87 -2.26 15.75 1.85
C ASN A 87 -2.56 15.39 3.32
N SER A 88 -1.60 14.82 4.05
CA SER A 88 -1.78 14.46 5.45
C SER A 88 -1.78 15.69 6.36
N PRO A 89 -2.45 15.64 7.53
CA PRO A 89 -2.08 16.50 8.65
C PRO A 89 -0.63 16.18 9.11
N PRO A 90 0.00 17.03 9.94
CA PRO A 90 1.32 16.73 10.52
C PRO A 90 1.32 15.37 11.23
N LEU A 91 2.29 14.52 10.86
CA LEU A 91 2.53 13.20 11.43
C LEU A 91 3.73 13.28 12.38
N ILE A 92 3.65 12.54 13.49
CA ILE A 92 4.75 12.43 14.46
C ILE A 92 5.42 11.07 14.28
N LEU A 93 6.72 11.09 14.01
CA LEU A 93 7.58 9.92 13.91
C LEU A 93 8.49 9.83 15.12
N THR A 94 8.69 8.62 15.62
CA THR A 94 9.69 8.31 16.66
C THR A 94 10.81 7.51 16.01
N LEU A 95 12.01 8.09 15.99
CA LEU A 95 13.18 7.51 15.35
C LEU A 95 14.16 6.96 16.39
N PRO A 96 14.92 5.91 16.05
CA PRO A 96 16.10 5.53 16.81
C PRO A 96 17.09 6.70 16.86
N GLY A 97 17.59 7.04 18.04
CA GLY A 97 18.51 8.13 18.30
C GLY A 97 19.97 7.80 17.96
N GLU A 98 20.25 6.56 17.56
CA GLU A 98 21.50 6.17 16.92
C GLU A 98 21.62 6.71 15.48
N LEU A 99 20.54 7.25 14.92
CA LEU A 99 20.51 7.82 13.58
C LEU A 99 21.12 9.23 13.59
N ASP A 100 22.30 9.38 12.98
CA ASP A 100 22.98 10.67 12.86
C ASP A 100 22.19 11.61 11.93
N LEU A 101 21.82 12.79 12.45
CA LEU A 101 21.09 13.83 11.71
C LEU A 101 21.84 14.34 10.48
N GLN A 102 23.17 14.22 10.46
CA GLN A 102 24.02 14.63 9.34
C GLN A 102 24.21 13.52 8.30
N ASP A 103 23.83 12.28 8.61
CA ASP A 103 23.89 11.18 7.66
C ASP A 103 22.76 11.33 6.62
N PRO A 104 23.06 11.32 5.30
CA PRO A 104 22.02 11.27 4.27
C PRO A 104 21.01 10.13 4.43
N ALA A 105 21.37 9.05 5.14
CA ALA A 105 20.47 7.96 5.50
C ALA A 105 19.31 8.42 6.40
N PHE A 106 19.48 9.49 7.18
CA PHE A 106 18.45 10.06 8.05
C PHE A 106 17.21 10.47 7.27
N ILE A 107 17.38 11.28 6.21
CA ILE A 107 16.27 11.73 5.37
C ILE A 107 15.58 10.55 4.69
N ARG A 108 16.35 9.57 4.20
CA ARG A 108 15.78 8.35 3.59
C ARG A 108 14.89 7.59 4.58
N TYR A 109 15.35 7.43 5.82
CA TYR A 109 14.58 6.77 6.85
C TYR A 109 13.28 7.52 7.14
N ILE A 110 13.34 8.84 7.37
CA ILE A 110 12.17 9.66 7.65
C ILE A 110 11.17 9.61 6.50
N THR A 111 11.63 9.74 5.26
CA THR A 111 10.74 9.69 4.10
C THR A 111 10.04 8.35 4.00
N GLN A 112 10.72 7.24 4.28
CA GLN A 112 10.12 5.92 4.28
C GLN A 112 9.09 5.77 5.40
N GLU A 113 9.46 6.11 6.63
CA GLU A 113 8.59 6.01 7.81
C GLU A 113 7.35 6.91 7.67
N ALA A 114 7.52 8.14 7.17
CA ALA A 114 6.42 9.06 6.89
C ALA A 114 5.44 8.50 5.87
N LEU A 115 5.95 7.89 4.78
CA LEU A 115 5.12 7.29 3.75
C LEU A 115 4.37 6.05 4.26
N GLU A 116 5.02 5.23 5.09
CA GLU A 116 4.38 4.06 5.72
C GLU A 116 3.25 4.50 6.66
N LYS A 117 3.48 5.52 7.50
CA LYS A 117 2.46 6.11 8.36
C LYS A 117 1.31 6.73 7.59
N TYR A 118 1.59 7.41 6.48
CA TYR A 118 0.56 7.94 5.60
C TYR A 118 -0.33 6.83 5.03
N LYS A 119 0.27 5.74 4.53
CA LYS A 119 -0.48 4.60 3.99
C LYS A 119 -1.34 3.91 5.06
N GLU A 120 -0.86 3.83 6.30
CA GLU A 120 -1.62 3.34 7.44
C GLU A 120 -2.85 4.22 7.71
N MET A 121 -2.66 5.55 7.74
CA MET A 121 -3.74 6.53 7.93
C MET A 121 -4.84 6.37 6.88
N VAL A 122 -4.48 6.32 5.59
CA VAL A 122 -5.46 6.15 4.50
C VAL A 122 -6.26 4.86 4.65
N ARG A 123 -5.60 3.75 5.00
CA ARG A 123 -6.29 2.46 5.22
C ARG A 123 -7.28 2.51 6.37
N THR A 124 -7.02 3.30 7.41
CA THR A 124 -7.95 3.46 8.54
C THR A 124 -9.11 4.40 8.24
N GLU A 125 -8.98 5.30 7.26
CA GLU A 125 -10.05 6.21 6.82
C GLU A 125 -11.06 5.52 5.90
N ASP A 126 -10.64 4.48 5.17
CA ASP A 126 -11.48 3.70 4.25
C ASP A 126 -12.40 2.66 4.94
N ASN A 127 -12.32 2.51 6.27
CA ASN A 127 -12.98 1.45 7.04
C ASN A 127 -14.02 1.99 8.04
#